data_AF-A0A7U9XUS0-F1
#
_entry.id   AF-A0A7U9XUS0-F1
#
_cell.length_a   1.000
_cell.length_b   1.000
_cell.length_c   1.000
_cell.angle_alpha   90.00
_cell.angle_beta   90.00
_cell.angle_gamma   90.00
#
_symmetry.space_group_name_H-M   'P 1'
#
loop_
_entity.id
_entity.type
_entity.pdbx_description
1 polymer ?
#
loop_
_entity_poly.entity_id
_entity_poly.type
_entity_poly.pdbx_seq_one_letter_code
_entity_poly.pdbx_strand_id
1 'polypeptide(L)'
;MNSKDPKKPSEEEIRKIFEQIKKNRSGKNTAISFGFLLHSNYVVHMTFSFLINFLISAVVIGLAIGIHAPLIEITILGYVLGIILLTLIENFVKILMFKYFMRMLILSMGLLSVLTQILILYLIDFIVSTGFHFPGVEQLIIFSFGFSILRFVLSIYLRRWLYTKKIRFLEGK
;
A
#
# COMPACT_ATOMS: atom_id res chain seq x y z
N MET A 1 1.76 -45.44 -42.66
CA MET A 1 1.27 -44.07 -42.43
C MET A 1 1.66 -43.65 -41.03
N ASN A 2 2.28 -42.48 -40.94
CA ASN A 2 3.07 -41.97 -39.83
C ASN A 2 2.22 -40.96 -39.05
N SER A 3 2.03 -41.12 -37.73
CA SER A 3 1.54 -40.04 -36.85
C SER A 3 1.87 -40.31 -35.38
N LYS A 4 3.16 -40.42 -35.06
CA LYS A 4 3.65 -40.18 -33.70
C LYS A 4 3.82 -38.67 -33.54
N ASP A 5 2.85 -38.04 -32.91
CA ASP A 5 2.86 -36.60 -32.60
C ASP A 5 3.83 -36.36 -31.41
N PRO A 6 5.04 -35.78 -31.60
CA PRO A 6 6.13 -35.88 -30.62
C PRO A 6 6.17 -34.72 -29.61
N LYS A 7 5.06 -34.01 -29.35
CA LYS A 7 5.03 -32.78 -28.52
C LYS A 7 3.92 -32.73 -27.47
N LYS A 8 3.63 -33.83 -26.77
CA LYS A 8 2.91 -33.74 -25.49
C LYS A 8 3.93 -33.81 -24.35
N PRO A 9 4.13 -32.73 -23.57
CA PRO A 9 4.99 -32.80 -22.39
C PRO A 9 4.46 -33.90 -21.48
N SER A 10 5.36 -34.72 -20.92
CA SER A 10 4.98 -35.84 -20.08
C SER A 10 4.22 -35.33 -18.85
N GLU A 11 3.27 -36.09 -18.31
CA GLU A 11 2.51 -35.67 -17.12
C GLU A 11 3.43 -35.31 -15.94
N GLU A 12 4.63 -35.89 -15.90
CA GLU A 12 5.68 -35.57 -14.93
C GLU A 12 6.32 -34.19 -15.15
N GLU A 13 6.56 -33.79 -16.41
CA GLU A 13 7.03 -32.44 -16.74
C GLU A 13 5.97 -31.39 -16.42
N ILE A 14 4.70 -31.68 -16.72
CA ILE A 14 3.57 -30.82 -16.37
C ILE A 14 3.47 -30.67 -14.85
N ARG A 15 3.65 -31.77 -14.09
CA ARG A 15 3.67 -31.73 -12.61
C ARG A 15 4.87 -30.96 -12.06
N LYS A 16 6.07 -31.14 -12.60
CA LYS A 16 7.26 -30.37 -12.21
C LYS A 16 7.11 -28.88 -12.51
N ILE A 17 6.52 -28.51 -13.64
CA ILE A 17 6.18 -27.13 -13.99
C ILE A 17 5.12 -26.60 -13.01
N PHE A 18 4.09 -27.38 -12.67
CA PHE A 18 3.08 -27.00 -11.68
C PHE A 18 3.68 -26.81 -10.28
N GLU A 19 4.58 -27.69 -9.85
CA GLU A 19 5.28 -27.57 -8.57
C GLU A 19 6.24 -26.39 -8.56
N GLN A 20 6.99 -26.13 -9.65
CA GLN A 20 7.82 -24.94 -9.78
C GLN A 20 7.00 -23.65 -9.77
N ILE A 21 5.85 -23.62 -10.45
CA ILE A 21 4.91 -22.49 -10.42
C ILE A 21 4.32 -22.31 -9.02
N LYS A 22 3.97 -23.39 -8.32
CA LYS A 22 3.43 -23.37 -6.95
C LYS A 22 4.49 -22.94 -5.92
N LYS A 23 5.74 -23.36 -6.10
CA LYS A 23 6.91 -23.00 -5.28
C LYS A 23 7.35 -21.54 -5.51
N ASN A 24 7.29 -21.06 -6.76
CA ASN A 24 7.53 -19.65 -7.13
C ASN A 24 6.34 -18.71 -6.84
N ARG A 25 5.14 -19.24 -6.57
CA ARG A 25 3.96 -18.52 -6.07
C ARG A 25 3.95 -18.34 -4.55
N SER A 26 5.01 -18.73 -3.83
CA SER A 26 5.02 -18.63 -2.36
C SER A 26 5.15 -17.16 -1.89
N GLY A 27 4.00 -16.55 -1.59
CA GLY A 27 3.82 -15.40 -0.68
C GLY A 27 4.33 -14.02 -1.13
N LYS A 28 5.57 -13.91 -1.61
CA LYS A 28 6.24 -12.64 -1.92
C LYS A 28 5.65 -11.91 -3.12
N ASN A 29 5.31 -12.64 -4.19
CA ASN A 29 4.67 -12.05 -5.37
C ASN A 29 3.20 -11.69 -5.14
N THR A 30 2.55 -12.34 -4.17
CA THR A 30 1.14 -12.13 -3.86
C THR A 30 0.95 -10.77 -3.18
N ALA A 31 1.76 -10.41 -2.17
CA ALA A 31 1.69 -9.10 -1.52
C ALA A 31 2.00 -7.91 -2.46
N ILE A 32 2.94 -8.11 -3.40
CA ILE A 32 3.26 -7.13 -4.46
C ILE A 32 2.13 -7.05 -5.48
N SER A 33 1.56 -8.18 -5.88
CA SER A 33 0.44 -8.26 -6.84
C SER A 33 -0.87 -7.71 -6.27
N PHE A 34 -1.11 -7.81 -4.97
CA PHE A 34 -2.26 -7.22 -4.29
C PHE A 34 -2.05 -5.74 -3.91
N GLY A 35 -0.90 -5.15 -4.25
CA GLY A 35 -0.64 -3.73 -4.07
C GLY A 35 -0.31 -3.30 -2.64
N PHE A 36 0.01 -4.25 -1.76
CA PHE A 36 0.45 -3.98 -0.38
C PHE A 36 1.92 -3.55 -0.31
N LEU A 37 2.76 -4.07 -1.21
CA LEU A 37 4.16 -3.68 -1.36
C LEU A 37 4.36 -2.97 -2.70
N LEU A 38 5.06 -1.85 -2.67
CA LEU A 38 5.45 -1.06 -3.85
C LEU A 38 6.71 -1.62 -4.52
N HIS A 39 7.58 -2.27 -3.75
CA HIS A 39 8.83 -2.83 -4.24
C HIS A 39 9.17 -4.14 -3.52
N SER A 40 9.96 -5.01 -4.17
CA SER A 40 10.39 -6.30 -3.60
C SER A 40 11.39 -6.16 -2.46
N ASN A 41 12.30 -5.18 -2.57
CA ASN A 41 13.16 -4.75 -1.48
C ASN A 41 12.35 -3.94 -0.46
N TYR A 42 12.29 -4.44 0.77
CA TYR A 42 11.52 -3.83 1.86
C TYR A 42 12.00 -2.42 2.23
N VAL A 43 13.31 -2.16 2.21
CA VAL A 43 13.85 -0.81 2.51
C VAL A 43 13.34 0.19 1.49
N VAL A 44 13.43 -0.17 0.20
CA VAL A 44 12.93 0.66 -0.91
C VAL A 44 11.41 0.87 -0.80
N HIS A 45 10.66 -0.17 -0.44
CA HIS A 45 9.22 -0.05 -0.16
C HIS A 45 8.93 0.92 0.98
N MET A 46 9.67 0.84 2.09
CA MET A 46 9.51 1.72 3.23
C MET A 46 9.81 3.18 2.86
N THR A 47 10.89 3.43 2.12
CA THR A 47 11.22 4.77 1.64
C THR A 47 10.14 5.34 0.73
N PHE A 48 9.65 4.57 -0.25
CA PHE A 48 8.55 5.02 -1.11
C PHE A 48 7.27 5.26 -0.31
N SER A 49 6.94 4.36 0.61
CA SER A 49 5.77 4.51 1.49
C SER A 49 5.85 5.79 2.30
N PHE A 50 7.01 6.09 2.89
CA PHE A 50 7.23 7.32 3.63
C PHE A 50 7.03 8.55 2.75
N LEU A 51 7.68 8.61 1.59
CA LEU A 51 7.57 9.75 0.67
C LEU A 51 6.14 9.96 0.17
N ILE A 52 5.44 8.89 -0.16
CA ILE A 52 4.03 8.95 -0.59
C ILE A 52 3.15 9.46 0.56
N ASN A 53 3.34 8.94 1.77
CA ASN A 53 2.58 9.35 2.94
C ASN A 53 2.80 10.83 3.26
N PHE A 54 4.06 11.27 3.17
CA PHE A 54 4.45 12.65 3.35
C PHE A 54 3.78 13.55 2.31
N LEU A 55 3.94 13.25 1.02
CA LEU A 55 3.35 14.07 -0.05
C LEU A 55 1.82 14.13 0.02
N ILE A 56 1.15 12.98 0.21
CA ILE A 56 -0.32 12.94 0.22
C ILE A 56 -0.87 13.68 1.44
N SER A 57 -0.27 13.50 2.62
CA SER A 57 -0.73 14.21 3.81
C SER A 57 -0.57 15.73 3.64
N ALA A 58 0.54 16.20 3.07
CA ALA A 58 0.74 17.61 2.76
C ALA A 58 -0.33 18.12 1.78
N VAL A 59 -0.69 17.35 0.75
CA VAL A 59 -1.75 17.70 -0.19
C VAL A 59 -3.11 17.77 0.51
N VAL A 60 -3.47 16.78 1.32
CA VAL A 60 -4.76 16.78 2.04
C VAL A 60 -4.86 17.96 2.99
N ILE A 61 -3.81 18.23 3.77
CA ILE A 61 -3.74 19.37 4.68
C ILE A 61 -3.82 20.69 3.90
N GLY A 62 -3.03 20.83 2.84
CA GLY A 62 -2.99 22.04 2.03
C GLY A 62 -4.33 22.35 1.35
N LEU A 63 -5.00 21.34 0.81
CA LEU A 63 -6.35 21.49 0.23
C LEU A 63 -7.36 21.93 1.29
N ALA A 64 -7.29 21.36 2.48
CA ALA A 64 -8.19 21.67 3.57
C ALA A 64 -8.01 23.09 4.11
N ILE A 65 -6.75 23.55 4.24
CA ILE A 65 -6.44 24.95 4.56
C ILE A 65 -6.96 25.88 3.47
N GLY A 66 -6.82 25.50 2.19
CA GLY A 66 -7.28 26.30 1.05
C GLY A 66 -8.79 26.54 1.00
N ILE A 67 -9.60 25.65 1.58
CA ILE A 67 -11.06 25.81 1.71
C ILE A 67 -11.49 26.33 3.10
N HIS A 68 -10.56 26.87 3.89
CA HIS A 68 -10.79 27.37 5.25
C HIS A 68 -11.35 26.31 6.23
N ALA A 69 -11.07 25.03 6.00
CA ALA A 69 -11.48 23.92 6.87
C ALA A 69 -10.24 23.14 7.37
N PRO A 70 -9.40 23.71 8.25
CA PRO A 70 -8.20 23.03 8.72
C PRO A 70 -8.56 21.72 9.44
N LEU A 71 -7.94 20.62 9.00
CA LEU A 71 -8.22 19.29 9.55
C LEU A 71 -7.33 18.93 10.74
N ILE A 72 -6.13 19.52 10.82
CA ILE A 72 -5.10 19.17 11.80
C ILE A 72 -4.43 20.44 12.29
N GLU A 73 -4.24 20.54 13.59
CA GLU A 73 -3.35 21.50 14.22
C GLU A 73 -1.91 20.96 14.17
N ILE A 74 -1.07 21.61 13.38
CA ILE A 74 0.26 21.10 13.03
C ILE A 74 1.39 22.05 13.43
N THR A 75 2.46 21.45 13.92
CA THR A 75 3.80 22.04 13.91
C THR A 75 4.69 21.24 12.94
N ILE A 76 5.79 21.83 12.47
CA ILE A 76 6.69 21.15 11.54
C ILE A 76 7.22 19.83 12.14
N LEU A 77 7.61 19.87 13.43
CA LEU A 77 8.16 18.70 14.12
C LEU A 77 7.09 17.63 14.35
N GLY A 78 5.90 18.03 14.82
CA GLY A 78 4.78 17.09 15.01
C GLY A 78 4.32 16.46 13.69
N TYR A 79 4.31 17.22 12.59
CA TYR A 79 4.03 16.70 11.26
C TYR A 79 5.04 15.63 10.82
N VAL A 80 6.35 15.91 10.91
CA VAL A 80 7.39 14.94 10.52
C VAL A 80 7.29 13.68 11.37
N LEU A 81 7.16 13.81 12.70
CA LEU A 81 7.01 12.66 13.60
C LEU A 81 5.73 11.88 13.32
N GLY A 82 4.61 12.56 13.13
CA GLY A 82 3.32 11.94 12.82
C GLY A 82 3.39 11.11 11.54
N ILE A 83 4.05 11.61 10.49
CA ILE A 83 4.20 10.87 9.23
C ILE A 83 5.16 9.68 9.35
N ILE A 84 6.24 9.81 10.13
CA ILE A 84 7.14 8.68 10.42
C ILE A 84 6.36 7.57 11.13
N LEU A 85 5.67 7.91 12.23
CA LEU A 85 4.87 6.96 12.99
C LEU A 85 3.76 6.33 12.14
N LEU A 86 3.05 7.14 11.36
CA LEU A 86 2.04 6.68 10.42
C LEU A 86 2.62 5.63 9.48
N THR A 87 3.75 5.93 8.86
CA THR A 87 4.36 5.00 7.90
C THR A 87 4.82 3.70 8.56
N LEU A 88 5.40 3.77 9.75
CA LEU A 88 5.86 2.57 10.47
C LEU A 88 4.69 1.70 10.93
N ILE A 89 3.72 2.29 11.63
CA ILE A 89 2.56 1.59 12.16
C ILE A 89 1.72 1.02 11.01
N GLU A 90 1.46 1.80 9.95
CA GLU A 90 0.69 1.35 8.80
C GLU A 90 1.33 0.16 8.10
N ASN A 91 2.65 0.18 7.86
CA ASN A 91 3.31 -0.96 7.22
C ASN A 91 3.28 -2.21 8.10
N PHE A 92 3.50 -2.05 9.40
CA PHE A 92 3.39 -3.16 10.36
C PHE A 92 1.97 -3.76 10.38
N VAL A 93 0.95 -2.91 10.52
CA VAL A 93 -0.45 -3.34 10.56
C VAL A 93 -0.86 -3.98 9.22
N LYS A 94 -0.46 -3.44 8.08
CA LYS A 94 -0.72 -4.06 6.76
C LYS A 94 -0.14 -5.46 6.66
N ILE A 95 1.08 -5.69 7.16
CA ILE A 95 1.69 -7.03 7.18
C ILE A 95 0.85 -7.98 8.05
N LEU A 96 0.41 -7.53 9.23
CA LEU A 96 -0.46 -8.33 10.10
C LEU A 96 -1.81 -8.63 9.43
N MET A 97 -2.46 -7.62 8.84
CA MET A 97 -3.72 -7.78 8.14
C MET A 97 -3.58 -8.75 6.96
N PHE A 98 -2.49 -8.67 6.21
CA PHE A 98 -2.22 -9.59 5.10
C PHE A 98 -2.00 -11.02 5.61
N LYS A 99 -1.29 -11.19 6.73
CA LYS A 99 -0.99 -12.51 7.27
C LYS A 99 -2.23 -13.19 7.87
N TYR A 100 -3.07 -12.46 8.59
CA TYR A 100 -4.16 -13.03 9.39
C TYR A 100 -5.56 -12.78 8.82
N PHE A 101 -5.76 -11.69 8.06
CA PHE A 101 -7.08 -11.19 7.65
C PHE A 101 -7.27 -11.06 6.13
N MET A 102 -6.45 -11.73 5.31
CA MET A 102 -6.48 -11.58 3.84
C MET A 102 -7.85 -11.79 3.20
N ARG A 103 -8.60 -12.82 3.62
CA ARG A 103 -9.93 -13.09 3.08
C ARG A 103 -10.91 -11.95 3.39
N MET A 104 -10.86 -11.42 4.62
CA MET A 104 -11.71 -10.31 5.05
C MET A 104 -11.33 -9.00 4.33
N LEU A 105 -10.04 -8.75 4.12
CA LEU A 105 -9.56 -7.61 3.34
C LEU A 105 -10.17 -7.59 1.93
N ILE A 106 -10.14 -8.72 1.22
CA ILE A 106 -10.69 -8.85 -0.13
C ILE A 106 -12.21 -8.63 -0.12
N LEU A 107 -12.93 -9.25 0.82
CA LEU A 107 -14.39 -9.13 0.93
C LEU A 107 -14.84 -7.71 1.33
N SER A 108 -14.03 -6.99 2.08
CA SER A 108 -14.36 -5.63 2.56
C SER A 108 -14.24 -4.53 1.48
N MET A 109 -13.77 -4.86 0.28
CA MET A 109 -13.50 -3.89 -0.80
C MET A 109 -12.68 -2.66 -0.35
N GLY A 110 -11.80 -2.82 0.64
CA GLY A 110 -10.94 -1.75 1.17
C GLY A 110 -11.51 -0.98 2.36
N LEU A 111 -12.78 -1.19 2.76
CA LEU A 111 -13.35 -0.54 3.94
C LEU A 111 -12.53 -0.84 5.21
N LEU A 112 -12.09 -2.08 5.38
CA LEU A 112 -11.27 -2.49 6.52
C LEU A 112 -9.93 -1.74 6.56
N SER A 113 -9.37 -1.39 5.40
CA SER A 113 -8.13 -0.59 5.32
C SER A 113 -8.38 0.86 5.76
N VAL A 114 -9.53 1.44 5.42
CA VAL A 114 -9.89 2.80 5.87
C VAL A 114 -10.15 2.83 7.38
N LEU A 115 -10.88 1.86 7.92
CA LEU A 115 -11.09 1.75 9.37
C LEU A 115 -9.76 1.61 10.13
N THR A 116 -8.87 0.77 9.59
CA THR A 116 -7.52 0.62 10.15
C THR A 116 -6.75 1.94 10.09
N GLN A 117 -6.85 2.68 8.99
CA GLN A 117 -6.21 3.99 8.82
C GLN A 117 -6.72 5.01 9.85
N ILE A 118 -8.04 5.04 10.11
CA ILE A 118 -8.67 5.87 11.15
C ILE A 118 -8.07 5.52 12.52
N LEU A 119 -8.02 4.23 12.87
CA LEU A 119 -7.46 3.77 14.15
C LEU A 119 -5.98 4.13 14.31
N ILE A 120 -5.18 4.01 13.24
CA ILE A 120 -3.77 4.38 13.26
C ILE A 120 -3.60 5.88 13.49
N LEU A 121 -4.38 6.72 12.80
CA LEU A 121 -4.30 8.17 12.97
C LEU A 121 -4.75 8.61 14.36
N TYR A 122 -5.79 8.00 14.90
CA TYR A 122 -6.24 8.23 16.27
C TYR A 122 -5.15 7.86 17.29
N LEU A 123 -4.46 6.73 17.08
CA LEU A 123 -3.35 6.33 17.93
C LEU A 123 -2.17 7.33 17.86
N ILE A 124 -1.88 7.86 16.68
CA ILE A 124 -0.78 8.83 16.50
C ILE A 124 -1.11 10.18 17.12
N ASP A 125 -2.35 10.65 16.95
CA ASP A 125 -2.89 11.84 17.59
C ASP A 125 -2.67 11.77 19.12
N PHE A 126 -3.00 10.62 19.72
CA PHE A 126 -2.79 10.36 21.13
C PHE A 126 -1.30 10.33 21.54
N ILE A 127 -0.42 9.72 20.72
CA ILE A 127 1.01 9.56 21.05
C ILE A 127 1.79 10.87 20.91
N VAL A 128 1.57 11.61 19.82
CA VAL A 128 2.41 12.77 19.50
C VAL A 128 2.10 13.94 20.43
N SER A 129 0.86 14.06 20.93
CA SER A 129 0.35 15.00 21.95
C SER A 129 0.62 16.50 21.74
N THR A 130 1.59 16.88 20.92
CA THR A 130 2.05 18.23 20.65
C THR A 130 2.30 18.41 19.16
N GLY A 131 1.52 19.28 18.52
CA GLY A 131 1.74 19.71 17.15
C GLY A 131 1.40 18.69 16.05
N PHE A 132 0.62 17.66 16.37
CA PHE A 132 -0.11 16.84 15.40
C PHE A 132 -1.43 16.43 16.05
N HIS A 133 -2.41 17.34 16.04
CA HIS A 133 -3.69 17.13 16.71
C HIS A 133 -4.90 17.26 15.79
N PHE A 134 -5.84 16.32 15.85
CA PHE A 134 -7.15 16.44 15.21
C PHE A 134 -8.16 17.08 16.18
N PRO A 135 -8.70 18.28 15.87
CA PRO A 135 -9.63 18.97 16.78
C PRO A 135 -10.94 18.23 17.06
N GLY A 136 -11.31 17.30 16.17
CA GLY A 136 -12.53 16.51 16.28
C GLY A 136 -12.46 15.22 15.48
N VAL A 137 -13.41 14.33 15.77
CA VAL A 137 -13.50 13.01 15.14
C VAL A 137 -13.89 13.15 13.66
N GLU A 138 -14.68 14.16 13.32
CA GLU A 138 -15.09 14.46 11.95
C GLU A 138 -13.89 14.78 11.07
N GLN A 139 -12.97 15.63 11.55
CA GLN A 139 -11.75 16.01 10.83
C GLN A 139 -10.84 14.80 10.63
N LEU A 140 -10.72 13.94 11.64
CA LEU A 140 -9.96 12.70 11.54
C LEU A 140 -10.55 11.77 10.48
N ILE A 141 -11.88 11.61 10.46
CA ILE A 141 -12.57 10.80 9.46
C ILE A 141 -12.36 11.39 8.06
N ILE A 142 -12.63 12.68 7.87
CA ILE A 142 -12.48 13.36 6.57
C ILE A 142 -11.04 13.23 6.06
N PHE A 143 -10.06 13.49 6.92
CA PHE A 143 -8.65 13.33 6.59
C PHE A 143 -8.34 11.89 6.19
N SER A 144 -8.78 10.91 6.98
CA SER A 144 -8.54 9.48 6.72
C SER A 144 -9.09 9.03 5.37
N PHE A 145 -10.30 9.47 5.02
CA PHE A 145 -10.92 9.17 3.73
C PHE A 145 -10.19 9.86 2.57
N GLY A 146 -9.95 11.17 2.65
CA GLY A 146 -9.25 11.91 1.60
C GLY A 146 -7.84 11.37 1.37
N PHE A 147 -7.13 11.10 2.45
CA PHE A 147 -5.81 10.48 2.43
C PHE A 147 -5.82 9.08 1.82
N SER A 148 -6.79 8.23 2.18
CA SER A 148 -6.92 6.87 1.63
C SER A 148 -7.25 6.88 0.14
N ILE A 149 -8.16 7.76 -0.30
CA ILE A 149 -8.55 7.89 -1.71
C ILE A 149 -7.37 8.37 -2.54
N LEU A 150 -6.72 9.47 -2.14
CA LEU A 150 -5.57 9.99 -2.87
C LEU A 150 -4.42 8.98 -2.90
N ARG A 151 -4.19 8.25 -1.80
CA ARG A 151 -3.19 7.17 -1.77
C ARG A 151 -3.53 6.04 -2.70
N PHE A 152 -4.78 5.61 -2.75
CA PHE A 152 -5.22 4.57 -3.67
C PHE A 152 -4.98 4.98 -5.12
N VAL A 153 -5.39 6.20 -5.49
CA VAL A 153 -5.19 6.77 -6.82
C VAL A 153 -3.70 6.84 -7.15
N LEU A 154 -2.88 7.43 -6.28
CA LEU A 154 -1.44 7.56 -6.52
C LEU A 154 -0.76 6.19 -6.63
N SER A 155 -1.16 5.23 -5.80
CA SER A 155 -0.61 3.87 -5.84
C SER A 155 -0.91 3.17 -7.17
N ILE A 156 -2.09 3.40 -7.77
CA ILE A 156 -2.43 2.89 -9.11
C ILE A 156 -1.51 3.52 -10.16
N TYR A 157 -1.35 4.84 -10.15
CA TYR A 157 -0.49 5.54 -11.11
C TYR A 157 0.98 5.12 -10.98
N LEU A 158 1.51 5.05 -9.76
CA LEU A 158 2.88 4.63 -9.50
C LEU A 158 3.12 3.19 -9.95
N ARG A 159 2.20 2.26 -9.66
CA ARG A 159 2.30 0.89 -10.16
C ARG A 159 2.30 0.86 -11.68
N ARG A 160 1.36 1.56 -12.33
CA ARG A 160 1.32 1.62 -13.80
C ARG A 160 2.65 2.12 -14.36
N TRP A 161 3.20 3.19 -13.81
CA TRP A 161 4.48 3.74 -14.24
C TRP A 161 5.66 2.76 -14.03
N LEU A 162 5.75 2.12 -12.86
CA LEU A 162 6.81 1.15 -12.55
C LEU A 162 6.70 -0.12 -13.42
N TYR A 163 5.50 -0.65 -13.64
CA TYR A 163 5.28 -1.83 -14.49
C TYR A 163 5.46 -1.52 -15.98
N THR A 164 5.03 -0.36 -16.47
CA THR A 164 5.29 0.06 -17.85
C THR A 164 6.79 0.25 -18.11
N LYS A 165 7.57 0.73 -17.13
CA LYS A 165 9.04 0.72 -17.22
C LYS A 165 9.64 -0.69 -17.26
N LYS A 166 9.07 -1.65 -16.53
CA LYS A 166 9.53 -3.04 -16.56
C LYS A 166 9.29 -3.72 -17.91
N ILE A 167 8.19 -3.37 -18.60
CA ILE A 167 7.93 -3.80 -19.98
C ILE A 167 8.92 -3.13 -20.94
N ARG A 168 9.15 -1.82 -20.81
CA ARG A 168 10.17 -1.11 -21.63
C ARG A 168 11.62 -1.53 -21.37
N PHE A 169 11.95 -2.04 -20.20
CA PHE A 169 13.29 -2.57 -19.88
C PHE A 169 13.50 -4.00 -20.42
N LEU A 170 12.41 -4.73 -20.69
CA LEU A 170 12.44 -6.04 -21.35
C LEU A 170 12.27 -5.95 -22.88
N GLU A 171 11.69 -4.84 -23.38
CA GLU A 171 11.51 -4.56 -24.81
C GLU A 171 12.53 -3.54 -25.37
N GLY A 172 13.49 -3.09 -24.55
CA GLY A 172 14.56 -2.19 -24.96
C GLY A 172 15.86 -2.94 -25.20
N LYS A 173 16.15 -3.20 -26.48
CA LYS A 173 17.46 -3.47 -27.12
C LYS A 173 18.58 -4.05 -26.25
#